data_AF-A0A920HW01-F1
#
_entry.id   AF-A0A920HW01-F1
#
_cell.length_a   1.000
_cell.length_b   1.000
_cell.length_c   1.000
_cell.angle_alpha   90.00
_cell.angle_beta   90.00
_cell.angle_gamma   90.00
#
_symmetry.space_group_name_H-M   'P 1'
#
loop_
_entity.id
_entity.type
_entity.pdbx_description
1 polymer ?
#
loop_
_entity_poly.entity_id
_entity_poly.type
_entity_poly.pdbx_seq_one_letter_code
_entity_poly.pdbx_strand_id
1 'polypeptide(L)'
;MVKKKGCNPCKMFEPTIKDVAIENSLDFKAIKAEEMPEKMRPKYFPFFYLMDNDELLESWAGISTRKMTKVLSRHIDNFIFNE
;
A
#
# COMPACT_ATOMS: atom_id res chain seq x y z
N MET A 1 2.97 -3.15 -0.14
CA MET A 1 3.61 -1.89 -0.56
C MET A 1 4.87 -2.18 -1.37
N VAL A 2 5.00 -1.61 -2.56
CA VAL A 2 6.25 -1.55 -3.33
C VAL A 2 6.92 -0.21 -3.09
N LYS A 3 8.22 -0.24 -2.76
CA LYS A 3 9.06 0.94 -2.53
C LYS A 3 10.32 0.89 -3.38
N LYS A 4 10.94 2.05 -3.64
CA LYS A 4 12.19 2.16 -4.40
C LYS A 4 13.30 2.75 -3.53
N LYS A 5 14.56 2.38 -3.77
CA LYS A 5 15.71 3.02 -3.12
C LYS A 5 15.69 4.53 -3.39
N GLY A 6 15.88 5.33 -2.33
CA GLY A 6 15.84 6.79 -2.40
C GLY A 6 14.43 7.41 -2.48
N CYS A 7 13.36 6.62 -2.35
CA CYS A 7 11.99 7.14 -2.34
C CYS A 7 11.64 7.75 -0.97
N ASN A 8 11.74 9.08 -0.85
CA ASN A 8 11.34 9.79 0.36
C ASN A 8 9.84 9.63 0.71
N PRO A 9 8.91 9.76 -0.26
CA PRO A 9 7.48 9.53 0.00
C PRO A 9 7.19 8.13 0.57
N CYS A 10 7.95 7.12 0.13
CA CYS A 10 7.82 5.77 0.66
C CYS A 10 8.19 5.72 2.15
N LYS A 11 9.31 6.36 2.55
CA LYS A 11 9.74 6.38 3.95
C LYS A 11 8.75 7.12 4.86
N MET A 12 8.22 8.26 4.39
CA MET A 12 7.30 9.07 5.18
C MET A 12 5.94 8.40 5.37
N PHE A 13 5.44 7.69 4.36
CA PHE A 13 4.09 7.12 4.38
C PHE A 13 4.04 5.67 4.90
N GLU A 14 5.18 4.98 4.98
CA GLU A 14 5.26 3.61 5.50
C GLU A 14 4.73 3.44 6.93
N PRO A 15 4.98 4.36 7.89
CA PRO A 15 4.35 4.30 9.22
C PRO A 15 2.82 4.37 9.14
N THR A 16 2.29 5.36 8.42
CA THR A 16 0.83 5.55 8.29
C THR A 16 0.13 4.32 7.75
N ILE A 17 0.61 3.73 6.66
CA ILE A 17 -0.02 2.54 6.08
C ILE A 17 0.15 1.29 6.96
N LYS A 18 1.21 1.22 7.77
CA LYS A 18 1.39 0.13 8.75
C LYS A 18 0.38 0.24 9.88
N ASP A 19 0.18 1.44 10.42
CA ASP A 19 -0.80 1.67 11.47
C ASP A 19 -2.21 1.35 10.97
N VAL A 20 -2.55 1.80 9.76
CA VAL A 20 -3.81 1.43 9.07
C VAL A 20 -3.95 -0.08 8.94
N ALA A 21 -2.90 -0.79 8.54
CA ALA A 21 -2.96 -2.24 8.42
C ALA A 21 -3.23 -2.92 9.79
N ILE A 22 -2.58 -2.45 10.85
CA ILE A 22 -2.79 -2.96 12.22
C ILE A 22 -4.22 -2.70 12.68
N GLU A 23 -4.72 -1.47 12.55
CA GLU A 23 -6.07 -1.08 12.97
C GLU A 23 -7.17 -1.87 12.25
N ASN A 24 -6.89 -2.31 11.02
CA ASN A 24 -7.84 -3.03 10.17
C ASN A 24 -7.56 -4.53 10.06
N SER A 25 -6.71 -5.09 10.94
CA SER A 25 -6.36 -6.52 10.94
C SER A 25 -5.86 -7.05 9.59
N LEU A 26 -5.06 -6.26 8.88
CA LEU A 26 -4.44 -6.61 7.61
C LEU A 26 -2.97 -6.98 7.77
N ASP A 27 -2.50 -7.92 6.94
CA ASP A 27 -1.08 -8.16 6.78
C ASP A 27 -0.40 -7.05 5.98
N PHE A 28 0.65 -6.44 6.54
CA PHE A 28 1.49 -5.48 5.83
C PHE A 28 2.78 -6.12 5.33
N LYS A 29 2.96 -6.14 4.00
CA LYS A 29 4.22 -6.55 3.34
C LYS A 29 4.83 -5.41 2.53
N ALA A 30 6.15 -5.26 2.60
CA ALA A 30 6.91 -4.29 1.81
C ALA A 30 7.99 -4.97 0.97
N ILE A 31 8.05 -4.64 -0.32
CA ILE A 31 9.02 -5.17 -1.29
C ILE A 31 9.76 -4.02 -1.95
N LYS A 32 11.06 -4.17 -2.19
CA LYS A 32 11.82 -3.18 -2.98
C LYS A 32 11.62 -3.45 -4.47
N ALA A 33 11.37 -2.42 -5.25
CA ALA A 33 11.18 -2.52 -6.70
C ALA A 33 12.39 -3.16 -7.40
N GLU A 34 13.58 -2.94 -6.86
CA GLU A 34 14.84 -3.54 -7.32
C GLU A 34 14.85 -5.08 -7.22
N GLU A 35 14.08 -5.65 -6.29
CA GLU A 35 13.93 -7.10 -6.09
C GLU A 35 12.83 -7.70 -7.01
N MET A 36 12.08 -6.86 -7.73
CA MET A 36 11.03 -7.28 -8.66
C MET A 36 11.55 -7.37 -10.11
N PRO A 37 10.98 -8.27 -10.95
CA PRO A 37 11.24 -8.29 -12.39
C PRO A 37 10.92 -6.94 -13.03
N GLU A 38 11.78 -6.45 -13.94
CA GLU A 38 11.67 -5.10 -14.51
C GLU A 38 10.30 -4.80 -15.12
N LYS A 39 9.72 -5.78 -15.82
CA LYS A 39 8.41 -5.66 -16.48
C LYS A 39 7.25 -5.47 -15.50
N MET A 40 7.42 -5.85 -14.23
CA MET A 40 6.40 -5.75 -13.19
C MET A 40 6.62 -4.55 -12.25
N ARG A 41 7.70 -3.78 -12.44
CA ARG A 41 8.00 -2.63 -11.58
C ARG A 41 7.00 -1.50 -11.84
N PRO A 42 6.31 -0.98 -10.81
CA PRO A 42 5.43 0.17 -10.96
C PRO A 42 6.19 1.40 -11.46
N LYS A 43 5.52 2.28 -12.22
CA LYS A 43 6.09 3.55 -12.68
C LYS A 43 6.18 4.60 -11.56
N TYR A 44 5.33 4.49 -10.54
CA TYR A 44 5.20 5.47 -9.46
C TYR A 44 5.35 4.77 -8.10
N PHE A 45 5.95 5.48 -7.13
CA PHE A 45 6.19 4.96 -5.78
C PHE A 45 5.79 5.99 -4.70
N PRO A 46 5.30 5.55 -3.53
CA PRO A 46 5.00 4.16 -3.19
C PRO A 46 3.81 3.63 -3.99
N PHE A 47 3.82 2.31 -4.24
CA PHE A 47 2.74 1.60 -4.91
C PHE A 47 2.16 0.55 -3.96
N PHE A 48 0.88 0.27 -4.06
CA PHE A 48 0.18 -0.64 -3.16
C PHE A 48 -0.66 -1.62 -3.97
N TYR A 49 -0.62 -2.86 -3.52
CA TYR A 49 -1.50 -3.94 -3.95
C TYR A 49 -2.28 -4.35 -2.70
N LEU A 50 -3.60 -4.35 -2.79
CA LEU A 50 -4.48 -5.00 -1.83
C LEU A 50 -4.76 -6.41 -2.37
N MET A 51 -4.32 -7.41 -1.62
CA MET A 51 -4.46 -8.82 -1.99
C MET A 51 -5.42 -9.48 -1.02
N ASP A 52 -6.24 -10.38 -1.52
CA ASP A 52 -6.94 -11.38 -0.72
C ASP A 52 -6.45 -12.76 -1.16
N ASN A 53 -5.69 -13.43 -0.30
CA ASN A 53 -4.92 -14.62 -0.65
C ASN A 53 -4.05 -14.39 -1.91
N ASP A 54 -4.38 -15.06 -3.02
CA ASP A 54 -3.66 -14.96 -4.30
C ASP A 54 -4.38 -14.06 -5.33
N GLU A 55 -5.49 -13.42 -4.94
CA GLU A 55 -6.25 -12.52 -5.80
C GLU A 55 -5.91 -11.05 -5.54
N LEU A 56 -5.64 -10.31 -6.61
CA LEU A 56 -5.45 -8.87 -6.55
C LEU A 56 -6.81 -8.16 -6.56
N LEU A 57 -7.22 -7.61 -5.42
CA LEU A 57 -8.48 -6.87 -5.29
C LEU A 57 -8.38 -5.47 -5.91
N GLU A 58 -7.37 -4.69 -5.52
CA GLU A 58 -7.17 -3.33 -6.03
C GLU A 58 -5.72 -2.88 -5.90
N SER A 59 -5.33 -1.86 -6.67
CA SER A 59 -4.00 -1.26 -6.57
C SER A 59 -4.04 0.26 -6.67
N TRP A 60 -3.09 0.93 -6.01
CA TRP A 60 -2.97 2.38 -6.08
C TRP A 60 -1.53 2.85 -5.87
N ALA A 61 -1.27 4.09 -6.29
CA ALA A 61 0.01 4.76 -6.12
C ALA A 61 -0.14 6.05 -5.32
N GLY A 62 0.95 6.45 -4.66
CA GLY A 62 1.10 7.71 -3.96
C GLY A 62 0.76 7.65 -2.48
N ILE A 63 0.80 8.82 -1.84
CA ILE A 63 0.68 9.00 -0.37
C ILE A 63 -0.63 9.66 0.05
N SER A 64 -1.64 9.66 -0.84
CA SER A 64 -2.93 10.30 -0.54
C SER A 64 -3.73 9.41 0.42
N THR A 65 -3.92 9.88 1.66
CA THR A 65 -4.78 9.26 2.67
C THR A 65 -6.20 9.09 2.13
N ARG A 66 -6.77 10.15 1.52
CA ARG A 66 -8.08 10.08 0.84
C ARG A 66 -8.20 8.94 -0.18
N LYS A 67 -7.16 8.71 -1.00
CA LYS A 67 -7.19 7.64 -2.01
C LYS A 67 -7.07 6.27 -1.33
N MET A 68 -6.18 6.14 -0.36
CA MET A 68 -6.03 4.92 0.45
C MET A 68 -7.34 4.55 1.14
N THR A 69 -7.95 5.49 1.88
CA THR A 69 -9.25 5.31 2.55
C THR A 69 -10.31 4.85 1.57
N LYS A 70 -10.43 5.49 0.40
CA LYS A 70 -11.42 5.12 -0.61
C LYS A 70 -11.22 3.70 -1.17
N VAL A 71 -9.98 3.25 -1.33
CA VAL A 71 -9.68 1.89 -1.79
C VAL A 71 -10.01 0.91 -0.70
N LEU A 72 -9.46 1.10 0.51
CA LEU A 72 -9.59 0.17 1.61
C LEU A 72 -11.05 0.03 2.10
N SER A 73 -11.81 1.14 2.19
CA SER A 73 -13.19 1.12 2.67
C SER A 73 -14.19 0.41 1.73
N ARG A 74 -13.76 -0.01 0.53
CA ARG A 74 -14.60 -0.82 -0.38
C ARG A 74 -14.48 -2.32 -0.14
N HIS A 75 -13.35 -2.74 0.42
CA HIS A 75 -12.98 -4.15 0.53
C HIS A 75 -12.86 -4.61 1.99
N ILE A 76 -12.79 -3.67 2.92
CA ILE A 76 -12.64 -3.95 4.35
C ILE A 76 -13.90 -3.50 5.07
N ASP A 77 -14.61 -4.46 5.65
CA ASP A 77 -15.77 -4.20 6.48
C ASP A 77 -15.38 -3.43 7.74
N ASN A 78 -16.19 -2.42 8.09
CA ASN A 78 -15.95 -1.54 9.23
C ASN A 78 -14.56 -0.86 9.22
N PHE A 79 -14.06 -0.50 8.03
CA PHE A 79 -12.77 0.17 7.86
C PHE A 79 -12.56 1.35 8.82
N ILE A 80 -11.43 1.34 9.53
CA ILE A 80 -11.02 2.34 10.52
C ILE A 80 -9.82 3.12 9.97
N PHE A 81 -9.87 4.45 10.07
CA PHE A 81 -8.70 5.29 9.89
C PHE A 81 -8.88 6.60 10.63
N ASN A 82 -8.01 6.87 11.59
CA ASN A 82 -7.96 8.14 12.31
C ASN A 82 -6.77 8.95 11.77
N GLU A 83 -7.05 10.12 11.19
CA GLU A 83 -6.05 11.01 10.58
C GLU A 83 -5.30 11.87 11.62
#